data_AF-A0A931XYK3-F1
#
_entry.id   AF-A0A931XYK3-F1
#
_cell.length_a   1.000
_cell.length_b   1.000
_cell.length_c   1.000
_cell.angle_alpha   90.00
_cell.angle_beta   90.00
_cell.angle_gamma   90.00
#
_symmetry.space_group_name_H-M   'P 1'
#
loop_
_entity.id
_entity.type
_entity.pdbx_description
1 polymer ?
#
loop_
_entity_poly.entity_id
_entity_poly.type
_entity_poly.pdbx_seq_one_letter_code
_entity_poly.pdbx_strand_id
1 'polypeptide(L)' 'MCRRVTCPQCEKPTFAGCGMHVEQVLGDVPRDKRCRCNEPTEHRPSNGGDARPWWKLGS' A
#
# COMPACT_ATOMS: atom_id res chain seq x y z
N MET A 1 10.34 -3.00 -16.70
CA MET A 1 10.71 -4.41 -16.44
C MET A 1 10.20 -4.79 -15.06
N CYS A 2 9.35 -5.81 -14.95
CA CYS A 2 8.70 -6.16 -13.68
C CYS A 2 9.56 -7.25 -13.01
N ARG A 3 9.99 -7.03 -11.76
CA ARG A 3 10.98 -7.87 -11.07
C ARG A 3 10.69 -8.03 -9.59
N ARG A 4 11.24 -9.09 -9.00
CA ARG A 4 11.24 -9.35 -7.56
C ARG A 4 12.24 -8.42 -6.88
N VAL A 5 11.83 -7.76 -5.80
CA VAL A 5 12.72 -6.94 -4.95
C VAL A 5 12.41 -7.22 -3.48
N THR A 6 13.32 -6.86 -2.58
CA THR A 6 13.10 -6.99 -1.13
C THR A 6 12.57 -5.68 -0.58
N CYS A 7 11.51 -5.74 0.23
CA CYS A 7 11.00 -4.55 0.90
C CYS A 7 12.02 -4.06 1.95
N PRO A 8 12.44 -2.79 1.94
CA PRO A 8 13.37 -2.27 2.94
C PRO A 8 12.76 -2.14 4.34
N GLN A 9 11.43 -2.22 4.46
CA GLN A 9 10.71 -1.99 5.71
C GLN A 9 10.40 -3.27 6.49
N CYS A 10 10.16 -4.38 5.79
CA CYS A 10 9.82 -5.66 6.41
C CYS A 10 10.70 -6.83 5.93
N GLU A 11 11.66 -6.56 5.04
CA GLU A 11 12.61 -7.54 4.49
C GLU A 11 11.95 -8.71 3.75
N LYS A 12 10.65 -8.62 3.47
CA LYS A 12 9.89 -9.62 2.71
C LYS A 12 10.01 -9.38 1.20
N PRO A 13 9.97 -10.46 0.39
CA PRO A 13 9.88 -10.35 -1.06
C PRO A 13 8.62 -9.59 -1.50
N THR A 14 8.83 -8.61 -2.36
CA THR A 14 7.81 -7.78 -3.01
C THR A 14 8.10 -7.67 -4.50
N PHE A 15 7.24 -6.97 -5.24
CA PHE A 15 7.43 -6.71 -6.66
C PHE A 15 7.76 -5.24 -6.91
N ALA A 16 8.52 -4.97 -7.97
CA ALA A 16 8.70 -3.64 -8.54
C ALA A 16 8.36 -3.67 -10.03
N GLY A 17 7.49 -2.75 -10.47
CA GLY A 17 7.13 -2.58 -11.88
C GLY A 17 5.66 -2.27 -12.09
N CYS A 18 5.13 -2.81 -13.18
CA CYS A 18 3.81 -2.55 -13.76
C CYS A 18 2.59 -3.09 -12.98
N GLY A 19 2.78 -3.97 -11.99
CA GLY A 19 1.66 -4.61 -11.26
C GLY A 19 0.97 -5.76 -12.00
N MET A 20 1.03 -5.78 -13.34
CA MET A 20 0.41 -6.86 -14.12
C MET A 20 1.13 -8.21 -14.01
N HIS A 21 2.42 -8.19 -13.67
CA HIS A 21 3.23 -9.41 -13.55
C HIS A 21 3.47 -9.83 -12.10
N VAL A 22 2.65 -9.38 -11.14
CA VAL A 22 2.85 -9.68 -9.71
C VAL A 22 2.80 -11.18 -9.44
N GLU A 23 1.77 -11.86 -9.95
CA GLU A 23 1.60 -13.30 -9.75
C GLU A 23 2.71 -14.12 -10.42
N GLN A 24 3.24 -13.61 -11.54
CA GLN A 24 4.34 -14.26 -12.25
C GLN A 24 5.70 -14.03 -11.55
N VAL A 25 5.89 -12.85 -10.95
CA VAL A 25 7.12 -12.48 -10.21
C VAL A 25 7.16 -13.10 -8.80
N LEU A 26 6.01 -13.19 -8.13
CA LEU A 26 5.86 -13.71 -6.77
C LEU A 26 5.23 -15.11 -6.73
N GLY A 27 5.09 -15.80 -7.86
CA GLY A 27 4.41 -17.11 -7.94
C GLY A 27 5.06 -18.18 -7.07
N ASP A 28 6.39 -18.14 -6.94
CA ASP A 28 7.19 -19.01 -6.06
C ASP A 28 7.09 -18.63 -4.57
N VAL A 29 6.56 -17.44 -4.26
CA VAL A 29 6.47 -16.92 -2.90
C VAL A 29 5.08 -17.19 -2.33
N PRO A 30 4.97 -17.97 -1.22
CA PRO A 30 3.71 -18.12 -0.51
C PRO A 30 3.15 -16.77 -0.08
N ARG A 31 1.83 -16.57 -0.14
CA ARG A 31 1.16 -15.29 0.21
C ARG A 31 1.54 -14.77 1.60
N ASP A 32 1.81 -15.67 2.54
CA ASP A 32 2.24 -15.34 3.91
C ASP A 32 3.65 -14.75 4.01
N LYS A 33 4.51 -15.11 3.04
CA LYS A 33 5.90 -14.63 2.94
C LYS A 33 6.01 -13.40 2.03
N ARG A 34 4.96 -12.99 1.34
CA ARG A 34 4.96 -11.77 0.51
C ARG A 34 4.90 -10.53 1.39
N CYS A 35 5.50 -9.44 0.91
CA CYS A 35 5.38 -8.14 1.55
C CYS A 35 3.93 -7.67 1.56
N ARG A 36 3.46 -7.22 2.73
CA ARG A 36 2.12 -6.67 2.96
C ARG A 36 2.12 -5.17 3.28
N CYS A 37 3.28 -4.52 3.20
CA CYS A 37 3.41 -3.09 3.54
C CYS A 37 2.64 -2.16 2.60
N ASN A 38 2.29 -2.63 1.40
CA ASN A 38 1.50 -1.87 0.41
C ASN A 38 0.02 -2.30 0.38
N GLU A 39 -0.39 -3.22 1.26
CA GLU A 39 -1.82 -3.42 1.49
C GLU A 39 -2.32 -2.12 2.12
N PRO A 40 -3.38 -1.49 1.60
CA PRO A 40 -4.04 -0.44 2.34
C PRO A 40 -4.51 -1.12 3.62
N THR A 41 -3.73 -0.95 4.68
CA THR A 41 -4.21 -1.28 6.00
C THR A 41 -5.47 -0.43 6.17
N GLU A 42 -6.61 -1.09 6.26
CA GLU A 42 -7.94 -0.55 6.59
C GLU A 42 -7.95 0.11 8.00
N HIS A 43 -6.80 0.60 8.46
CA HIS A 43 -6.54 1.20 9.76
C HIS A 43 -5.88 2.58 9.60
N ARG A 44 -6.31 3.34 8.60
CA ARG A 44 -6.30 4.79 8.71
C ARG A 44 -7.65 5.30 8.24
N PRO A 45 -8.56 5.75 9.14
CA PRO A 45 -9.53 6.72 8.68
C PRO A 45 -8.70 7.83 8.06
N SER A 46 -8.90 8.08 6.77
CA SER A 46 -8.47 9.33 6.17
C SER A 46 -8.92 10.42 7.14
N ASN A 47 -7.95 11.04 7.82
CA ASN A 47 -8.11 12.40 8.28
C ASN A 47 -8.23 13.24 7.00
N GLY A 48 -9.38 13.12 6.34
CA GLY A 48 -9.93 14.15 5.49
C GLY A 48 -10.17 15.32 6.43
N GLY A 49 -9.50 16.42 6.12
CA GLY A 49 -9.19 17.51 7.04
C GLY A 49 -10.38 18.01 7.83
N ASP A 50 -10.08 18.57 8.99
CA ASP A 50 -10.56 19.88 9.43
C ASP A 50 -11.71 20.44 8.58
N ALA A 51 -12.88 19.81 8.69
CA ALA A 51 -14.13 20.34 8.23
C ALA A 51 -14.51 21.46 9.20
N ARG A 52 -13.81 22.60 9.07
CA ARG A 52 -14.25 23.85 9.68
C ARG A 52 -15.64 24.10 9.15
N PRO A 53 -16.68 24.13 10.01
CA PRO A 53 -18.02 24.35 9.52
C PRO A 53 -18.13 25.75 8.94
N TRP A 54 -18.55 25.84 7.68
CA TRP A 54 -18.76 27.09 6.95
C TRP A 54 -19.84 27.99 7.60
N TRP A 55 -20.62 27.50 8.58
CA TRP A 55 -21.63 28.25 9.32
C TRP A 55 -21.08 29.15 10.45
N LYS A 56 -19.76 29.19 10.68
CA LYS A 56 -19.11 29.98 11.75
C LYS A 56 -18.48 31.31 11.28
N LEU A 57 -18.71 31.75 10.03
CA LEU A 57 -18.04 32.91 9.41
C LEU A 57 -18.99 34.05 8.98
N GLY A 58 -20.23 34.13 9.47
CA GLY A 58 -21.08 35.29 9.16
C GLY A 58 -22.43 35.36 9.86
N SER A 59 -22.46 35.95 11.06
CA SER A 59 -23.47 36.90 11.59
C SER A 59 -23.00 37.38 12.96
#